data_AF-A0A0G4J069-F1
#
_entry.id   AF-A0A0G4J069-F1
#
_cell.length_a   1.000
_cell.length_b   1.000
_cell.length_c   1.000
_cell.angle_alpha   90.00
_cell.angle_beta   90.00
_cell.angle_gamma   90.00
#
_symmetry.space_group_name_H-M   'P 1'
#
loop_
_entity.id
_entity.type
_entity.pdbx_description
1 polymer ?
#
loop_
_entity_poly.entity_id
_entity_poly.type
_entity_poly.pdbx_seq_one_letter_code
_entity_poly.pdbx_strand_id
1 'polypeptide(L)'
;MLDDDVVALWSRVRMLERRWWSRARRDPQLVRFCAEQGLMPENMMVHGEVLFCLAGLKPAVIVTGLPPAMMEEFVGSVLLAAGLNGFLAGKSCSIAVQQIRTLSTVLFDFAGCWAVVNTQHASASLTCRLFTGDTITEPEIASILDYPVCITSLASPGTAALIEVAYVDSSTGELLTSYVTSANLQASTIAHFNRYRSALRPTLALHLHMSSPRSSSPTRRP
;
A
#
# COMPACT_ATOMS: atom_id res chain seq x y z
N MET A 1 14.95 -8.72 13.87
CA MET A 1 14.31 -9.95 13.36
C MET A 1 12.84 -9.80 13.63
N LEU A 2 11.99 -10.05 12.63
CA LEU A 2 10.54 -10.00 12.83
C LEU A 2 10.10 -11.15 13.75
N ASP A 3 9.02 -10.91 14.48
CA ASP A 3 8.36 -11.93 15.30
C ASP A 3 7.83 -13.06 14.40
N ASP A 4 7.96 -14.32 14.83
CA ASP A 4 7.53 -15.48 14.06
C ASP A 4 6.02 -15.44 13.77
N ASP A 5 5.22 -14.91 14.70
CA ASP A 5 3.78 -14.74 14.52
C ASP A 5 3.46 -13.71 13.43
N VAL A 6 4.27 -12.64 13.34
CA VAL A 6 4.17 -11.64 12.26
C VAL A 6 4.46 -12.29 10.91
N VAL A 7 5.51 -13.12 10.83
CA VAL A 7 5.88 -13.81 9.58
C VAL A 7 4.81 -14.81 9.17
N ALA A 8 4.26 -15.57 10.12
CA ALA A 8 3.20 -16.53 9.87
C ALA A 8 1.92 -15.84 9.38
N LEU A 9 1.50 -14.75 10.04
CA LEU A 9 0.33 -13.98 9.62
C LEU A 9 0.51 -13.36 8.24
N TRP A 10 1.65 -12.72 7.99
CA TRP A 10 1.94 -12.15 6.66
C TRP A 10 1.92 -13.22 5.57
N SER A 11 2.52 -14.39 5.82
CA SER A 11 2.52 -15.50 4.87
C SER A 11 1.10 -15.96 4.54
N ARG A 12 0.21 -15.99 5.54
CA ARG A 12 -1.21 -16.31 5.35
C ARG A 12 -1.94 -15.24 4.53
N VAL A 13 -1.71 -13.96 4.80
CA VAL A 13 -2.26 -12.85 4.00
C VAL A 13 -1.81 -12.98 2.53
N ARG A 14 -0.51 -13.13 2.28
CA ARG A 14 0.06 -13.31 0.94
C ARG A 14 -0.55 -14.50 0.20
N MET A 15 -0.73 -15.63 0.88
CA MET A 15 -1.35 -16.82 0.30
C MET A 15 -2.82 -16.58 -0.10
N LEU A 16 -3.62 -16.03 0.82
CA LEU A 16 -5.04 -15.77 0.58
C LEU A 16 -5.23 -14.71 -0.50
N GLU A 17 -4.40 -13.67 -0.50
CA GLU A 17 -4.44 -12.61 -1.51
C GLU A 17 -4.13 -13.16 -2.90
N ARG A 18 -3.05 -13.94 -3.05
CA ARG A 18 -2.71 -14.61 -4.34
C ARG A 18 -3.86 -15.47 -4.83
N ARG A 19 -4.48 -16.26 -3.94
CA ARG A 19 -5.64 -17.10 -4.27
C ARG A 19 -6.84 -16.26 -4.70
N TRP A 20 -7.10 -15.14 -4.02
CA TRP A 20 -8.17 -14.23 -4.39
C TRP A 20 -7.94 -13.63 -5.79
N TRP A 21 -6.77 -13.05 -6.03
CA TRP A 21 -6.42 -12.45 -7.32
C TRP A 21 -6.42 -13.44 -8.47
N SER A 22 -5.98 -14.69 -8.26
CA SER A 22 -6.04 -15.73 -9.29
C SER A 22 -7.45 -15.98 -9.86
N ARG A 23 -8.49 -15.71 -9.04
CA ARG A 23 -9.89 -15.79 -9.43
C ARG A 23 -10.38 -14.43 -9.95
N ALA A 24 -10.14 -13.38 -9.18
CA ALA A 24 -10.66 -12.03 -9.45
C ALA A 24 -10.17 -11.44 -10.78
N ARG A 25 -8.93 -11.72 -11.22
CA ARG A 25 -8.41 -11.23 -12.51
C ARG A 25 -9.18 -11.76 -13.73
N ARG A 26 -10.01 -12.79 -13.56
CA ARG A 26 -10.87 -13.33 -14.61
C ARG A 26 -12.28 -12.77 -14.57
N ASP A 27 -12.61 -11.97 -13.55
CA ASP A 27 -13.91 -11.34 -13.40
C ASP A 27 -14.05 -10.17 -14.39
N PRO A 28 -15.03 -10.21 -15.32
CA PRO A 28 -15.24 -9.13 -16.29
C PRO A 28 -15.50 -7.77 -15.64
N GLN A 29 -16.12 -7.73 -14.46
CA GLN A 29 -16.38 -6.47 -13.75
C GLN A 29 -15.08 -5.82 -13.29
N LEU A 30 -14.15 -6.61 -12.74
CA LEU A 30 -12.85 -6.09 -12.31
C LEU A 30 -12.01 -5.64 -13.50
N VAL A 31 -11.98 -6.43 -14.58
CA VAL A 31 -11.23 -6.09 -15.80
C VAL A 31 -11.72 -4.77 -16.38
N ARG A 32 -13.05 -4.59 -16.48
CA ARG A 32 -13.63 -3.34 -16.97
C ARG A 32 -13.32 -2.17 -16.05
N PHE A 33 -13.49 -2.35 -14.74
CA PHE A 33 -13.17 -1.32 -13.75
C PHE A 33 -11.71 -0.88 -13.83
N CYS A 34 -10.77 -1.83 -13.86
CA CYS A 34 -9.35 -1.52 -13.98
C CYS A 34 -9.03 -0.78 -15.28
N ALA A 35 -9.63 -1.17 -16.41
CA ALA A 35 -9.44 -0.48 -17.68
C ALA A 35 -9.98 0.95 -17.66
N GLU A 36 -11.16 1.18 -17.09
CA GLU A 36 -11.77 2.50 -16.95
C GLU A 36 -10.97 3.43 -16.02
N GLN A 37 -10.35 2.87 -14.99
CA GLN A 37 -9.57 3.61 -13.99
C GLN A 37 -8.06 3.67 -14.30
N GLY A 38 -7.61 3.04 -15.40
CA GLY A 38 -6.18 2.96 -15.75
C GLY A 38 -5.35 2.17 -14.73
N LEU A 39 -5.97 1.24 -13.99
CA LEU A 39 -5.31 0.45 -12.95
C LEU A 39 -4.72 -0.84 -13.52
N MET A 40 -3.60 -1.26 -12.94
CA MET A 40 -2.98 -2.56 -13.24
C MET A 40 -3.19 -3.49 -12.03
N PRO A 41 -3.95 -4.60 -12.16
CA PRO A 41 -4.17 -5.58 -11.10
C PRO A 41 -2.91 -6.08 -10.38
N GLU A 42 -1.79 -6.15 -11.11
CA GLU A 42 -0.48 -6.57 -10.58
C GLU A 42 0.05 -5.60 -9.51
N ASN A 43 -0.29 -4.32 -9.62
CA ASN A 43 0.18 -3.26 -8.73
C ASN A 43 -0.78 -3.02 -7.55
N MET A 44 -1.88 -3.76 -7.48
CA MET A 44 -2.93 -3.60 -6.46
C MET A 44 -2.83 -4.60 -5.31
N MET A 45 -1.77 -5.41 -5.30
CA MET A 45 -1.48 -6.34 -4.22
C MET A 45 -1.10 -5.56 -2.95
N VAL A 46 -1.69 -5.89 -1.80
CA VAL A 46 -1.46 -5.18 -0.53
C VAL A 46 -0.63 -5.97 0.48
N HIS A 47 -0.34 -7.26 0.26
CA HIS A 47 0.39 -8.08 1.25
C HIS A 47 1.77 -7.50 1.62
N GLY A 48 2.44 -6.80 0.71
CA GLY A 48 3.71 -6.15 1.01
C GLY A 48 3.53 -4.95 1.94
N GLU A 49 2.52 -4.11 1.69
CA GLU A 49 2.19 -3.03 2.61
C GLU A 49 1.69 -3.53 3.97
N VAL A 50 0.93 -4.64 3.99
CA VAL A 50 0.52 -5.30 5.23
C VAL A 50 1.74 -5.78 6.03
N LEU A 51 2.77 -6.34 5.38
CA LEU A 51 4.03 -6.68 6.04
C LEU A 51 4.67 -5.44 6.70
N PHE A 52 4.71 -4.32 5.99
CA PHE A 52 5.30 -3.09 6.53
C PHE A 52 4.51 -2.57 7.74
N CYS A 53 3.17 -2.71 7.72
CA CYS A 53 2.33 -2.35 8.85
C CYS A 53 2.56 -3.28 10.07
N LEU A 54 2.61 -4.59 9.84
CA LEU A 54 2.91 -5.60 10.86
C LEU A 54 4.31 -5.44 11.46
N ALA A 55 5.29 -5.02 10.65
CA ALA A 55 6.65 -4.74 11.08
C ALA A 55 6.80 -3.39 11.81
N GLY A 56 5.71 -2.62 11.97
CA GLY A 56 5.73 -1.30 12.60
C GLY A 56 6.46 -0.23 11.78
N LEU A 57 6.65 -0.44 10.48
CA LEU A 57 7.29 0.52 9.58
C LEU A 57 6.31 1.56 9.04
N LYS A 58 5.04 1.16 8.87
CA LYS A 58 3.96 1.95 8.30
C LYS A 58 2.76 1.98 9.26
N PRO A 59 2.16 3.15 9.56
CA PRO A 59 1.02 3.24 10.46
C PRO A 59 -0.23 2.51 9.95
N ALA A 60 -0.52 2.63 8.64
CA ALA A 60 -1.71 2.05 8.04
C ALA A 60 -1.54 1.72 6.56
N VAL A 61 -2.36 0.78 6.09
CA VAL A 61 -2.57 0.45 4.68
C VAL A 61 -4.02 0.72 4.36
N ILE A 62 -4.32 1.43 3.27
CA ILE A 62 -5.70 1.60 2.79
C ILE A 62 -5.87 0.75 1.53
N VAL A 63 -6.83 -0.16 1.56
CA VAL A 63 -7.24 -0.96 0.40
C VAL A 63 -8.07 -0.08 -0.51
N THR A 64 -7.58 0.12 -1.73
CA THR A 64 -8.21 0.95 -2.76
C THR A 64 -8.20 0.23 -4.11
N GLY A 65 -8.83 0.83 -5.11
CA GLY A 65 -8.78 0.35 -6.49
C GLY A 65 -9.66 -0.87 -6.80
N LEU A 66 -10.50 -1.32 -5.86
CA LEU A 66 -11.48 -2.39 -6.12
C LEU A 66 -12.89 -1.82 -6.29
N PRO A 67 -13.74 -2.43 -7.15
CA PRO A 67 -15.17 -2.16 -7.14
C PRO A 67 -15.76 -2.37 -5.74
N PRO A 68 -16.74 -1.56 -5.29
CA PRO A 68 -17.29 -1.65 -3.93
C PRO A 68 -17.74 -3.06 -3.53
N ALA A 69 -18.41 -3.79 -4.43
CA ALA A 69 -18.86 -5.16 -4.19
C ALA A 69 -17.70 -6.16 -3.97
N MET A 70 -16.55 -5.93 -4.62
CA MET A 70 -15.36 -6.77 -4.50
C MET A 70 -14.48 -6.37 -3.32
N MET A 71 -14.55 -5.10 -2.89
CA MET A 71 -13.81 -4.60 -1.73
C MET A 71 -14.18 -5.37 -0.46
N GLU A 72 -15.47 -5.53 -0.20
CA GLU A 72 -15.95 -6.26 0.99
C GLU A 72 -15.60 -7.75 0.93
N GLU A 73 -15.73 -8.38 -0.25
CA GLU A 73 -15.31 -9.78 -0.46
C GLU A 73 -13.80 -9.94 -0.23
N PHE A 74 -12.97 -9.05 -0.76
CA PHE A 74 -11.52 -9.06 -0.58
C PHE A 74 -11.16 -8.97 0.89
N VAL A 75 -11.70 -7.97 1.60
CA VAL A 75 -11.42 -7.76 3.02
C VAL A 75 -11.84 -8.97 3.84
N GLY A 76 -13.03 -9.52 3.59
CA GLY A 76 -13.54 -10.70 4.30
C GLY A 76 -12.70 -11.96 4.04
N SER A 77 -12.43 -12.25 2.76
CA SER A 77 -11.80 -13.51 2.33
C SER A 77 -10.27 -13.52 2.41
N VAL A 78 -9.64 -12.35 2.49
CA VAL A 78 -8.18 -12.19 2.58
C VAL A 78 -7.78 -11.68 3.95
N LEU A 79 -8.21 -10.47 4.32
CA LEU A 79 -7.66 -9.79 5.49
C LEU A 79 -8.24 -10.34 6.80
N LEU A 80 -9.56 -10.41 6.90
CA LEU A 80 -10.24 -10.94 8.09
C LEU A 80 -10.03 -12.45 8.20
N ALA A 81 -10.13 -13.19 7.09
CA ALA A 81 -9.87 -14.64 7.07
C ALA A 81 -8.41 -15.00 7.37
N ALA A 82 -7.44 -14.09 7.16
CA ALA A 82 -6.06 -14.28 7.62
C ALA A 82 -5.93 -14.17 9.15
N GLY A 83 -6.87 -13.48 9.81
CA GLY A 83 -6.80 -13.15 11.23
C GLY A 83 -6.11 -11.81 11.51
N LEU A 84 -6.09 -10.86 10.55
CA LEU A 84 -5.48 -9.54 10.79
C LEU A 84 -6.21 -8.75 11.87
N ASN A 85 -7.54 -8.75 11.90
CA ASN A 85 -8.28 -7.93 12.84
C ASN A 85 -8.18 -8.48 14.27
N GLY A 86 -7.68 -7.66 15.20
CA GLY A 86 -7.42 -8.08 16.57
C GLY A 86 -6.11 -8.84 16.74
N PHE A 87 -5.27 -8.93 15.70
CA PHE A 87 -3.94 -9.54 15.83
C PHE A 87 -3.07 -8.76 16.82
N LEU A 88 -2.29 -9.49 17.61
CA LEU A 88 -1.41 -8.98 18.64
C LEU A 88 -0.09 -9.76 18.58
N ALA A 89 1.03 -9.06 18.39
CA ALA A 89 2.37 -9.63 18.47
C ALA A 89 3.28 -8.70 19.27
N GLY A 90 3.77 -9.20 20.40
CA GLY A 90 4.61 -8.42 21.33
C GLY A 90 3.91 -7.15 21.84
N LYS A 91 4.71 -6.10 22.07
CA LYS A 91 4.24 -4.80 22.61
C LYS A 91 4.11 -3.69 21.57
N SER A 92 4.43 -3.99 20.31
CA SER A 92 4.59 -2.99 19.24
C SER A 92 3.74 -3.27 17.99
N CYS A 93 2.94 -4.35 18.01
CA CYS A 93 2.09 -4.71 16.89
C CYS A 93 0.72 -5.13 17.41
N SER A 94 -0.27 -4.27 17.16
CA SER A 94 -1.68 -4.62 17.31
C SER A 94 -2.46 -4.10 16.11
N ILE A 95 -3.11 -5.00 15.38
CA ILE A 95 -3.76 -4.67 14.11
C ILE A 95 -5.27 -4.57 14.26
N ALA A 96 -5.83 -3.51 13.71
CA ALA A 96 -7.27 -3.37 13.48
C ALA A 96 -7.54 -3.25 11.97
N VAL A 97 -8.63 -3.87 11.51
CA VAL A 97 -9.11 -3.75 10.14
C VAL A 97 -10.50 -3.12 10.19
N GLN A 98 -10.64 -1.92 9.63
CA GLN A 98 -11.86 -1.11 9.77
C GLN A 98 -12.21 -0.38 8.47
N GLN A 99 -13.50 -0.19 8.23
CA GLN A 99 -13.98 0.58 7.09
C GLN A 99 -13.93 2.07 7.37
N ILE A 100 -13.43 2.83 6.41
CA ILE A 100 -13.45 4.30 6.40
C ILE A 100 -14.85 4.76 5.98
N ARG A 101 -15.49 5.62 6.79
CA ARG A 101 -16.89 6.01 6.58
C ARG A 101 -17.05 7.29 5.77
N THR A 102 -16.38 8.36 6.17
CA THR A 102 -16.65 9.72 5.66
C THR A 102 -15.40 10.50 5.24
N LEU A 103 -14.22 9.87 5.29
CA LEU A 103 -12.96 10.58 5.09
C LEU A 103 -12.72 10.93 3.62
N SER A 104 -12.36 12.18 3.35
CA SER A 104 -11.78 12.59 2.08
C SER A 104 -10.53 13.47 2.25
N THR A 105 -9.79 13.59 1.17
CA THR A 105 -8.80 14.65 0.93
C THR A 105 -9.24 15.50 -0.25
N VAL A 106 -8.44 16.51 -0.62
CA VAL A 106 -8.73 17.31 -1.81
C VAL A 106 -8.58 16.52 -3.11
N LEU A 107 -7.80 15.43 -3.11
CA LEU A 107 -7.55 14.61 -4.30
C LEU A 107 -8.29 13.28 -4.31
N PHE A 108 -8.76 12.78 -3.16
CA PHE A 108 -9.29 11.44 -3.07
C PHE A 108 -10.43 11.33 -2.05
N ASP A 109 -11.47 10.56 -2.40
CA ASP A 109 -12.54 10.16 -1.48
C ASP A 109 -12.27 8.75 -0.98
N PHE A 110 -12.03 8.61 0.33
CA PHE A 110 -11.75 7.32 0.96
C PHE A 110 -13.01 6.65 1.53
N ALA A 111 -14.19 7.27 1.41
CA ALA A 111 -15.43 6.68 1.88
C ALA A 111 -15.64 5.28 1.28
N GLY A 112 -15.96 4.31 2.14
CA GLY A 112 -16.16 2.91 1.76
C GLY A 112 -14.88 2.08 1.59
N CYS A 113 -13.70 2.71 1.55
CA CYS A 113 -12.42 2.00 1.57
C CYS A 113 -12.18 1.33 2.94
N TRP A 114 -11.24 0.40 2.99
CA TRP A 114 -10.86 -0.29 4.23
C TRP A 114 -9.42 0.00 4.60
N ALA A 115 -9.16 0.16 5.89
CA ALA A 115 -7.82 0.39 6.42
C ALA A 115 -7.38 -0.75 7.33
N VAL A 116 -6.14 -1.21 7.14
CA VAL A 116 -5.39 -2.04 8.09
C VAL A 116 -4.50 -1.10 8.88
N VAL A 117 -4.65 -1.05 10.21
CA VAL A 117 -3.99 -0.07 11.07
C VAL A 117 -3.22 -0.77 12.17
N ASN A 118 -1.95 -0.40 12.35
CA ASN A 118 -1.21 -0.75 13.56
C ASN A 118 -1.53 0.28 14.66
N THR A 119 -2.38 -0.14 15.59
CA THR A 119 -2.88 0.66 16.73
C THR A 119 -1.82 0.93 17.80
N GLN A 120 -0.66 0.25 17.73
CA GLN A 120 0.50 0.49 18.59
C GLN A 120 1.62 1.26 17.88
N HIS A 121 1.41 1.69 16.63
CA HIS A 121 2.38 2.52 15.92
C HIS A 121 2.55 3.88 16.60
N ALA A 122 3.75 4.48 16.52
CA ALA A 122 4.02 5.79 17.13
C ALA A 122 3.06 6.90 16.63
N SER A 123 2.54 6.75 15.42
CA SER A 123 1.56 7.65 14.78
C SER A 123 0.11 7.22 14.96
N ALA A 124 -0.22 6.29 15.88
CA ALA A 124 -1.57 5.75 16.04
C ALA A 124 -2.64 6.84 16.24
N SER A 125 -2.31 7.92 16.97
CA SER A 125 -3.22 9.06 17.17
C SER A 125 -3.59 9.77 15.87
N LEU A 126 -2.63 9.91 14.94
CA LEU A 126 -2.89 10.46 13.61
C LEU A 126 -3.74 9.49 12.80
N THR A 127 -3.47 8.18 12.89
CA THR A 127 -4.22 7.16 12.15
C THR A 127 -5.68 7.04 12.60
N CYS A 128 -6.01 7.35 13.86
CA CYS A 128 -7.40 7.42 14.33
C CYS A 128 -8.26 8.39 13.50
N ARG A 129 -7.66 9.44 12.93
CA ARG A 129 -8.37 10.38 12.07
C ARG A 129 -8.95 9.75 10.80
N LEU A 130 -8.44 8.59 10.37
CA LEU A 130 -9.04 7.84 9.27
C LEU A 130 -10.51 7.46 9.53
N PHE A 131 -10.91 7.34 10.80
CA PHE A 131 -12.23 6.84 11.19
C PHE A 131 -13.09 7.89 11.89
N THR A 132 -12.48 8.94 12.44
CA THR A 132 -13.18 9.97 13.22
C THR A 132 -13.26 11.32 12.52
N GLY A 133 -12.50 11.53 11.43
CA GLY A 133 -12.44 12.80 10.71
C GLY A 133 -13.18 12.74 9.39
N ASP A 134 -13.81 13.84 9.02
CA ASP A 134 -14.41 14.00 7.69
C ASP A 134 -13.38 14.44 6.64
N THR A 135 -12.34 15.18 7.06
CA THR A 135 -11.28 15.66 6.15
C THR A 135 -9.89 15.54 6.76
N ILE A 136 -8.93 15.11 5.94
CA ILE A 136 -7.48 15.18 6.23
C ILE A 136 -6.74 15.79 5.04
N THR A 137 -5.57 16.36 5.30
CA THR A 137 -4.73 16.97 4.27
C THR A 137 -3.85 15.94 3.56
N GLU A 138 -3.36 16.27 2.37
CA GLU A 138 -2.45 15.42 1.59
C GLU A 138 -1.13 15.06 2.34
N PRO A 139 -0.50 15.99 3.09
CA PRO A 139 0.65 15.64 3.92
C PRO A 139 0.31 14.70 5.08
N GLU A 140 -0.89 14.82 5.65
CA GLU A 140 -1.34 13.95 6.74
C GLU A 140 -1.58 12.53 6.23
N ILE A 141 -2.28 12.36 5.09
CA ILE A 141 -2.46 11.03 4.52
C ILE A 141 -1.13 10.42 4.06
N ALA A 142 -0.22 11.21 3.47
CA ALA A 142 1.11 10.74 3.13
C ALA A 142 1.88 10.25 4.36
N SER A 143 1.73 10.93 5.50
CA SER A 143 2.33 10.52 6.78
C SER A 143 1.70 9.24 7.34
N ILE A 144 0.37 9.11 7.25
CA ILE A 144 -0.35 7.89 7.67
C ILE A 144 0.06 6.69 6.81
N LEU A 145 0.27 6.92 5.51
CA LEU A 145 0.69 5.90 4.55
C LEU A 145 2.22 5.75 4.47
N ASP A 146 2.99 6.47 5.30
CA ASP A 146 4.45 6.50 5.26
C ASP A 146 5.02 6.68 3.83
N TYR A 147 4.36 7.47 3.00
CA TYR A 147 4.88 7.82 1.68
C TYR A 147 5.90 8.95 1.82
N PRO A 148 7.13 8.78 1.29
CA PRO A 148 8.19 9.78 1.44
C PRO A 148 7.92 11.05 0.62
N VAL A 149 6.80 11.10 -0.09
CA VAL A 149 6.39 12.20 -0.96
C VAL A 149 4.89 12.42 -0.82
N CYS A 150 4.51 13.68 -0.64
CA CYS A 150 3.12 14.11 -0.72
C CYS A 150 2.74 14.35 -2.18
N ILE A 151 1.63 13.80 -2.66
CA ILE A 151 1.24 13.87 -4.08
C ILE A 151 1.11 15.32 -4.61
N THR A 152 0.68 16.26 -3.76
CA THR A 152 0.61 17.69 -4.14
C THR A 152 1.97 18.31 -4.43
N SER A 153 3.05 17.76 -3.86
CA SER A 153 4.42 18.19 -4.18
C SER A 153 4.88 17.71 -5.57
N LEU A 154 4.23 16.71 -6.15
CA LEU A 154 4.52 16.21 -7.50
C LEU A 154 3.77 16.96 -8.60
N ALA A 155 2.66 17.62 -8.26
CA ALA A 155 1.85 18.39 -9.19
C ALA A 155 2.34 19.85 -9.39
N SER A 156 3.43 20.23 -8.70
CA SER A 156 3.93 21.61 -8.73
C SER A 156 4.60 21.95 -10.08
N PRO A 157 4.39 23.17 -10.64
CA PRO A 157 5.10 23.62 -11.83
C PRO A 157 6.63 23.53 -11.64
N GLY A 158 7.34 22.92 -12.59
CA GLY A 158 8.79 22.72 -12.51
C GLY A 158 9.23 21.44 -11.77
N THR A 159 8.30 20.56 -11.40
CA THR A 159 8.65 19.24 -10.87
C THR A 159 9.48 18.47 -11.91
N ALA A 160 10.64 17.95 -11.48
CA ALA A 160 11.50 17.11 -12.30
C ALA A 160 10.76 15.86 -12.78
N ALA A 161 11.33 15.13 -13.75
CA ALA A 161 10.75 13.91 -14.28
C ALA A 161 10.25 12.98 -13.15
N LEU A 162 9.01 12.53 -13.28
CA LEU A 162 8.43 11.54 -12.38
C LEU A 162 9.26 10.26 -12.45
N ILE A 163 9.35 9.55 -11.34
CA ILE A 163 10.03 8.27 -11.22
C ILE A 163 9.08 7.32 -10.52
N GLU A 164 8.85 6.16 -11.12
CA GLU A 164 8.20 5.03 -10.48
C GLU A 164 9.19 4.32 -9.58
N VAL A 165 8.80 4.10 -8.33
CA VAL A 165 9.54 3.39 -7.32
C VAL A 165 8.82 2.08 -7.01
N ALA A 166 9.55 0.98 -6.99
CA ALA A 166 9.02 -0.33 -6.64
C ALA A 166 9.94 -1.03 -5.63
N TYR A 167 9.34 -1.57 -4.57
CA TYR A 167 10.05 -2.42 -3.61
C TYR A 167 9.70 -3.86 -3.91
N VAL A 168 10.74 -4.67 -4.14
CA VAL A 168 10.59 -6.05 -4.61
C VAL A 168 11.30 -6.98 -3.64
N ASP A 169 10.69 -8.12 -3.35
CA ASP A 169 11.40 -9.24 -2.73
C ASP A 169 12.29 -9.91 -3.77
N SER A 170 13.61 -9.69 -3.70
CA SER A 170 14.55 -10.23 -4.68
C SER A 170 14.64 -11.75 -4.69
N SER A 171 14.16 -12.43 -3.63
CA SER A 171 14.14 -13.89 -3.59
C SER A 171 13.02 -14.51 -4.42
N THR A 172 11.91 -13.78 -4.59
CA THR A 172 10.73 -14.27 -5.32
C THR A 172 10.35 -13.43 -6.54
N GLY A 173 10.94 -12.25 -6.69
CA GLY A 173 10.60 -11.28 -7.73
C GLY A 173 9.27 -10.55 -7.50
N GLU A 174 8.64 -10.72 -6.35
CA GLU A 174 7.33 -10.13 -6.09
C GLU A 174 7.40 -8.66 -5.69
N LEU A 175 6.50 -7.87 -6.29
CA LEU A 175 6.24 -6.50 -5.90
C LEU A 175 5.56 -6.44 -4.53
N LEU A 176 6.06 -5.57 -3.65
CA LEU A 176 5.54 -5.39 -2.28
C LEU A 176 4.83 -4.05 -2.11
N THR A 177 5.33 -3.01 -2.77
CA THR A 177 4.67 -1.71 -2.90
C THR A 177 5.29 -0.99 -4.09
N SER A 178 4.53 -0.09 -4.69
CA SER A 178 5.03 0.89 -5.62
C SER A 178 4.41 2.26 -5.36
N TYR A 179 5.15 3.31 -5.70
CA TYR A 179 4.68 4.69 -5.63
C TYR A 179 5.44 5.55 -6.63
N VAL A 180 4.95 6.76 -6.87
CA VAL A 180 5.61 7.73 -7.75
C VAL A 180 6.31 8.79 -6.90
N THR A 181 7.51 9.17 -7.33
CA THR A 181 8.31 10.25 -6.77
C THR A 181 8.81 11.17 -7.89
N SER A 182 9.59 12.21 -7.57
CA SER A 182 10.32 13.01 -8.56
C SER A 182 11.83 12.78 -8.42
N ALA A 183 12.58 13.02 -9.50
CA ALA A 183 14.04 12.88 -9.48
C ALA A 183 14.72 13.68 -8.35
N ASN A 184 14.17 14.84 -7.98
CA ASN A 184 14.70 15.69 -6.91
C ASN A 184 14.54 15.07 -5.51
N LEU A 185 13.68 14.05 -5.37
CA LEU A 185 13.41 13.36 -4.11
C LEU A 185 14.06 11.97 -4.04
N GLN A 186 15.00 11.68 -4.94
CA GLN A 186 15.71 10.40 -4.99
C GLN A 186 16.45 10.09 -3.67
N ALA A 187 17.09 11.07 -3.04
CA ALA A 187 17.78 10.88 -1.77
C ALA A 187 16.82 10.46 -0.64
N SER A 188 15.67 11.12 -0.53
CA SER A 188 14.61 10.76 0.42
C SER A 188 14.07 9.35 0.16
N THR A 189 13.86 9.02 -1.11
CA THR A 189 13.40 7.70 -1.56
C THR A 189 14.39 6.59 -1.15
N ILE A 190 15.69 6.81 -1.35
CA ILE A 190 16.74 5.86 -0.94
C ILE A 190 16.81 5.72 0.58
N ALA A 191 16.69 6.82 1.32
CA ALA A 191 16.67 6.79 2.79
C ALA A 191 15.47 6.00 3.33
N HIS A 192 14.28 6.25 2.77
CA HIS A 192 13.06 5.51 3.07
C HIS A 192 13.22 4.01 2.81
N PHE A 193 13.71 3.64 1.62
CA PHE A 193 14.00 2.24 1.28
C PHE A 193 14.99 1.59 2.24
N ASN A 194 16.07 2.30 2.61
CA ASN A 194 17.09 1.77 3.51
C ASN A 194 16.54 1.49 4.91
N ARG A 195 15.62 2.34 5.42
CA ARG A 195 14.92 2.10 6.69
C ARG A 195 14.14 0.78 6.64
N TYR A 196 13.39 0.55 5.57
CA TYR A 196 12.59 -0.67 5.38
C TYR A 196 13.49 -1.90 5.25
N ARG A 197 14.49 -1.84 4.37
CA ARG A 197 15.45 -2.92 4.15
C ARG A 197 16.18 -3.33 5.43
N SER A 198 16.54 -2.35 6.27
CA SER A 198 17.23 -2.62 7.54
C SER A 198 16.32 -3.34 8.53
N ALA A 199 15.05 -2.94 8.64
CA ALA A 199 14.11 -3.54 9.59
C ALA A 199 13.65 -4.93 9.20
N LEU A 200 13.51 -5.20 7.89
CA LEU A 200 13.03 -6.48 7.37
C LEU A 200 14.13 -7.53 7.22
N ARG A 201 15.41 -7.17 7.39
CA ARG A 201 16.50 -8.15 7.44
C ARG A 201 16.53 -8.88 8.79
N PRO A 202 16.74 -10.22 8.80
CA PRO A 202 17.05 -11.11 7.68
C PRO A 202 15.82 -11.73 6.99
N THR A 203 14.60 -11.45 7.46
CA THR A 203 13.36 -12.11 7.03
C THR A 203 13.06 -11.96 5.53
N LEU A 204 13.41 -10.83 4.93
CA LEU A 204 13.10 -10.53 3.53
C LEU A 204 14.27 -9.83 2.82
N ALA A 205 14.56 -10.26 1.60
CA ALA A 205 15.57 -9.64 0.74
C ALA A 205 14.97 -8.49 -0.09
N LEU A 206 14.82 -7.31 0.53
CA LEU A 206 14.22 -6.15 -0.14
C LEU A 206 15.18 -5.50 -1.15
N HIS A 207 14.71 -5.27 -2.37
CA HIS A 207 15.42 -4.60 -3.46
C HIS A 207 14.63 -3.38 -3.97
N LEU A 208 15.36 -2.34 -4.38
CA LEU A 208 14.81 -1.08 -4.88
C LEU A 208 14.90 -1.04 -6.41
N HIS A 209 13.77 -0.81 -7.06
CA HIS A 209 13.70 -0.46 -8.48
C HIS A 209 13.21 0.97 -8.62
N MET A 210 13.92 1.76 -9.44
CA MET A 210 13.52 3.12 -9.80
C MET A 210 13.60 3.26 -11.32
N SER A 211 12.51 3.67 -11.95
CA SER A 211 12.44 3.85 -13.40
C SER A 211 11.63 5.09 -13.75
N SER A 212 12.05 5.83 -14.78
CA SER A 212 11.18 6.85 -15.37
C SER A 212 9.94 6.18 -15.95
N PRO A 213 8.73 6.75 -15.80
CA PRO A 213 7.54 6.23 -16.45
C PRO A 213 7.83 6.14 -17.93
N ARG A 214 7.61 4.96 -18.52
CA ARG A 214 7.82 4.77 -19.96
C ARG A 214 7.03 5.85 -20.68
N SER A 215 7.71 6.69 -21.47
CA SER A 215 7.02 7.50 -22.46
C SER A 215 6.14 6.54 -23.24
N SER A 216 4.82 6.70 -23.19
CA SER A 216 3.97 6.23 -24.26
C SER A 216 4.43 6.97 -25.50
N SER A 217 5.41 6.41 -26.21
CA SER A 217 5.77 6.87 -27.53
C SER A 217 4.51 6.71 -28.37
N PRO A 218 3.99 7.79 -28.99
CA PRO A 218 3.05 7.60 -30.06
C PRO A 218 3.88 7.01 -31.19
N THR A 219 3.93 5.69 -31.29
CA THR A 219 4.38 5.05 -32.52
C THR A 219 3.39 5.43 -33.60
N ARG A 220 3.75 6.53 -34.26
CA ARG A 220 3.31 6.93 -35.57
C ARG A 220 3.48 5.77 -36.54
N ARG A 221 2.36 5.52 -37.23
CA ARG A 221 2.22 5.25 -38.67
C ARG A 221 2.51 3.81 -39.14
N PRO A 222 2.00 3.42 -40.33
CA PRO A 222 1.06 4.10 -41.24
C PRO A 222 -0.36 3.51 -41.22
#